data_AF-A0ABD5Z389-F1
#
_entry.id   AF-A0ABD5Z389-F1
#
_cell.length_a   1.000
_cell.length_b   1.000
_cell.length_c   1.000
_cell.angle_alpha   90.00
_cell.angle_beta   90.00
_cell.angle_gamma   90.00
#
_symmetry.space_group_name_H-M   'P 1'
#
loop_
_entity.id
_entity.type
_entity.pdbx_description
1 polymer ?
#
loop_
_entity_poly.entity_id
_entity_poly.type
_entity_poly.pdbx_seq_one_letter_code
_entity_poly.pdbx_strand_id
1 'polypeptide(L)'
;MPSIESFETKRGVARFTDAAVHFDESLTGYVRSLYDDYWQSEVWWLKVMFIGYAFALLYALWWGITEVRSRDVFLLAAVVGLLGALWLLNYVRGFRSPDRISLEAIEVVTATCGSKGLTRPRLVIHYRDDSSTHKRRVNLPSLYTENGEETYERACKAFEKRGFELEKSP
;
A
#
# COMPACT_ATOMS: atom_id res chain seq x y z
N MET A 1 -0.55 -6.86 -25.17
CA MET A 1 -0.10 -5.68 -24.40
C MET A 1 -1.16 -5.36 -23.36
N PRO A 2 -0.86 -5.41 -22.05
CA PRO A 2 -1.84 -5.02 -21.04
C PRO A 2 -2.13 -3.52 -21.17
N SER A 3 -3.40 -3.13 -21.20
CA SER A 3 -3.82 -1.74 -21.40
C SER A 3 -3.31 -0.86 -20.23
N ILE A 4 -2.79 0.32 -20.55
CA ILE A 4 -2.29 1.34 -19.59
C ILE A 4 -3.46 2.02 -18.82
N GLU A 5 -4.64 1.40 -18.91
CA GLU A 5 -5.86 1.77 -18.22
C GLU A 5 -5.89 1.23 -16.79
N SER A 6 -4.98 0.32 -16.42
CA SER A 6 -4.88 -0.13 -15.03
C SER A 6 -3.46 -0.47 -14.61
N PHE A 7 -3.20 -0.36 -13.31
CA PHE A 7 -1.96 -0.82 -12.68
C PHE A 7 -2.24 -1.47 -11.33
N GLU A 8 -1.39 -2.40 -10.94
CA GLU A 8 -1.51 -3.08 -9.65
C GLU A 8 -1.02 -2.18 -8.52
N THR A 9 -1.76 -2.22 -7.42
CA THR A 9 -1.36 -1.64 -6.14
C THR A 9 -1.07 -2.78 -5.17
N LYS A 10 -0.38 -2.48 -4.08
CA LYS A 10 -0.12 -3.46 -3.02
C LYS A 10 -1.39 -4.16 -2.51
N ARG A 11 -2.56 -3.53 -2.59
CA ARG A 11 -3.82 -4.02 -1.98
C ARG A 11 -4.90 -4.36 -2.99
N GLY A 12 -4.62 -4.31 -4.29
CA GLY A 12 -5.62 -4.47 -5.33
C GLY A 12 -5.22 -3.77 -6.61
N VAL A 13 -6.15 -3.14 -7.32
CA VAL A 13 -5.90 -2.57 -8.65
C VAL A 13 -6.37 -1.13 -8.71
N ALA A 14 -5.55 -0.27 -9.31
CA ALA A 14 -5.96 1.07 -9.71
C ALA A 14 -6.39 1.03 -11.18
N ARG A 15 -7.60 1.53 -11.46
CA ARG A 15 -8.18 1.61 -12.80
C ARG A 15 -8.43 3.06 -13.15
N PHE A 16 -7.98 3.45 -14.32
CA PHE A 16 -8.29 4.75 -14.90
C PHE A 16 -9.54 4.64 -15.76
N THR A 17 -10.48 5.54 -15.51
CA THR A 17 -11.59 5.87 -16.40
C THR A 17 -11.32 7.24 -17.03
N ASP A 18 -12.11 7.64 -18.02
CA ASP A 18 -11.92 8.91 -18.75
C ASP A 18 -11.90 10.15 -17.84
N ALA A 19 -12.64 10.11 -16.72
CA ALA A 19 -12.78 11.26 -15.81
C ALA A 19 -12.17 11.05 -14.41
N ALA A 20 -11.82 9.82 -14.03
CA ALA A 20 -11.41 9.53 -12.66
C ALA A 20 -10.44 8.35 -12.58
N VAL A 21 -9.63 8.31 -11.52
CA VAL A 21 -8.89 7.12 -11.10
C VAL A 21 -9.66 6.44 -9.96
N HIS A 22 -9.96 5.17 -10.16
CA HIS A 22 -10.61 4.28 -9.21
C HIS A 22 -9.56 3.37 -8.56
N PHE A 23 -9.68 3.15 -7.26
CA PHE A 23 -8.80 2.29 -6.48
C PHE A 23 -9.63 1.18 -5.84
N ASP A 24 -9.61 0.01 -6.48
CA ASP A 24 -10.25 -1.20 -5.95
C ASP A 24 -9.27 -1.89 -4.99
N GLU A 25 -9.12 -1.33 -3.79
CA GLU A 25 -8.27 -1.90 -2.72
C GLU A 25 -9.12 -2.78 -1.78
N SER A 26 -8.68 -4.00 -1.51
CA SER A 26 -9.34 -4.88 -0.55
C SER A 26 -8.36 -5.59 0.36
N LEU A 27 -8.77 -5.87 1.60
CA LEU A 27 -7.97 -6.67 2.53
C LEU A 27 -7.74 -8.08 1.99
N THR A 28 -8.76 -8.67 1.35
CA THR A 28 -8.66 -9.97 0.67
C THR A 28 -7.67 -9.92 -0.50
N GLY A 29 -7.70 -8.86 -1.31
CA GLY A 29 -6.74 -8.62 -2.38
C GLY A 29 -5.31 -8.47 -1.86
N TYR A 30 -5.13 -7.82 -0.71
CA TYR A 30 -3.82 -7.72 -0.05
C TYR A 30 -3.26 -9.08 0.39
N VAL A 31 -4.09 -9.92 1.03
CA VAL A 31 -3.67 -11.26 1.46
C VAL A 31 -3.37 -12.15 0.25
N ARG A 32 -4.17 -12.05 -0.80
CA ARG A 32 -3.97 -12.78 -2.05
C ARG A 32 -2.68 -12.36 -2.76
N SER A 33 -2.43 -11.06 -2.92
CA SER A 33 -1.15 -10.54 -3.44
C SER A 33 0.03 -11.02 -2.58
N LEU A 34 -0.07 -11.00 -1.25
CA LEU A 34 0.96 -11.55 -0.38
C LEU A 34 1.25 -13.03 -0.64
N TYR A 35 0.21 -13.83 -0.86
CA TYR A 35 0.37 -15.25 -1.16
C TYR A 35 0.99 -15.45 -2.56
N ASP A 36 0.46 -14.80 -3.58
CA ASP A 36 0.92 -14.95 -4.96
C ASP A 36 2.37 -14.42 -5.09
N ASP A 37 2.68 -13.24 -4.55
CA ASP A 37 3.98 -12.59 -4.66
C ASP A 37 5.09 -13.28 -3.85
N TYR A 38 4.78 -13.88 -2.69
CA TYR A 38 5.81 -14.43 -1.80
C TYR A 38 5.83 -15.95 -1.73
N TRP A 39 4.67 -16.61 -1.77
CA TRP A 39 4.58 -18.06 -1.65
C TRP A 39 4.68 -18.75 -3.02
N GLN A 40 4.03 -18.20 -4.05
CA GLN A 40 4.11 -18.75 -5.41
C GLN A 40 5.34 -18.31 -6.21
N SER A 41 6.09 -17.30 -5.77
CA SER A 41 7.32 -16.91 -6.46
C SER A 41 8.34 -18.05 -6.52
N GLU A 42 9.07 -18.13 -7.62
CA GLU A 42 10.17 -19.08 -7.80
C GLU A 42 11.36 -18.77 -6.86
N VAL A 43 11.41 -17.57 -6.28
CA VAL A 43 12.49 -17.12 -5.40
C VAL A 43 12.32 -17.66 -3.97
N TRP A 44 13.18 -18.62 -3.58
CA TRP A 44 13.12 -19.29 -2.28
C TRP A 44 13.22 -18.34 -1.06
N TRP A 45 13.99 -17.26 -1.15
CA TRP A 45 14.10 -16.26 -0.05
C TRP A 45 12.77 -15.55 0.25
N LEU A 46 11.89 -15.37 -0.74
CA LEU A 46 10.56 -14.79 -0.53
C LEU A 46 9.65 -15.74 0.27
N LYS A 47 9.79 -17.06 0.05
CA LYS A 47 9.09 -18.08 0.84
C LYS A 47 9.54 -18.08 2.29
N VAL A 48 10.84 -17.91 2.54
CA VAL A 48 11.39 -17.77 3.91
C VAL A 48 10.82 -16.53 4.59
N MET A 49 10.72 -15.39 3.90
CA MET A 49 10.07 -14.19 4.46
C MET A 49 8.59 -14.44 4.77
N PHE A 50 7.85 -15.12 3.88
CA PHE A 50 6.45 -15.45 4.09
C PHE A 50 6.25 -16.32 5.34
N ILE A 51 7.07 -17.37 5.49
CA ILE A 51 7.07 -18.23 6.68
C ILE A 51 7.41 -17.41 7.93
N GLY A 52 8.39 -16.51 7.86
CA GLY A 52 8.73 -15.60 8.96
C GLY A 52 7.55 -14.73 9.40
N TYR A 53 6.80 -14.17 8.46
CA TYR A 53 5.58 -13.40 8.77
C TYR A 53 4.51 -14.27 9.42
N ALA A 54 4.29 -15.49 8.92
CA ALA A 54 3.32 -16.42 9.49
C ALA A 54 3.70 -16.81 10.94
N PHE A 55 4.97 -17.12 11.19
CA PHE A 55 5.46 -17.42 12.53
C PHE A 55 5.37 -16.23 13.48
N ALA A 56 5.70 -15.02 13.03
CA ALA A 56 5.55 -13.81 13.84
C ALA A 56 4.09 -13.58 14.26
N LEU A 57 3.14 -13.85 13.37
CA LEU A 57 1.71 -13.72 13.65
C LEU A 57 1.24 -14.77 14.67
N LEU A 58 1.66 -16.04 14.50
CA LEU A 58 1.39 -17.10 15.48
C LEU A 58 1.99 -16.80 16.84
N TYR A 59 3.23 -16.29 16.88
CA TYR A 59 3.89 -15.89 18.10
C TYR A 59 3.16 -14.74 18.79
N ALA A 60 2.73 -13.72 18.04
CA ALA A 60 1.95 -12.60 18.58
C ALA A 60 0.61 -13.06 19.18
N LEU A 61 -0.09 -13.99 18.51
CA LEU A 61 -1.33 -14.58 19.03
C LEU A 61 -1.09 -15.38 20.31
N TRP A 62 -0.07 -16.26 20.30
CA TRP A 62 0.32 -17.04 21.47
C TRP A 62 0.66 -16.13 22.65
N TRP A 63 1.50 -15.12 22.41
CA TRP A 63 1.92 -14.15 23.42
C TRP A 63 0.72 -13.36 23.99
N GLY A 64 -0.19 -12.89 23.13
CA GLY A 64 -1.42 -12.24 23.57
C GLY A 64 -2.30 -13.12 24.46
N ILE A 65 -2.44 -14.41 24.11
CA ILE A 65 -3.17 -15.39 24.94
C ILE A 65 -2.47 -15.58 26.29
N THR A 66 -1.14 -15.66 26.31
CA THR A 66 -0.38 -15.81 27.56
C THR A 66 -0.50 -14.59 28.46
N GLU A 67 -0.52 -13.37 27.92
CA GLU A 67 -0.68 -12.15 28.74
C GLU A 67 -2.09 -11.97 29.28
N VAL A 68 -3.12 -12.32 28.50
CA VAL A 68 -4.49 -12.37 29.01
C VAL A 68 -4.61 -13.38 30.15
N ARG A 69 -3.90 -14.51 30.06
CA ARG A 69 -3.88 -15.54 31.10
C ARG A 69 -3.04 -15.16 32.32
N SER A 70 -1.96 -14.39 32.15
CA SER A 70 -1.11 -13.86 33.23
C SER A 70 -1.79 -12.75 34.04
N ARG A 71 -2.92 -12.21 33.54
CA ARG A 71 -3.62 -11.01 34.04
C ARG A 71 -2.79 -9.74 33.94
N ASP A 72 -1.69 -9.73 33.17
CA ASP A 72 -0.96 -8.51 32.86
C ASP A 72 -1.65 -7.74 31.72
N VAL A 73 -2.84 -7.25 32.05
CA VAL A 73 -3.70 -6.48 31.14
C VAL A 73 -3.12 -5.10 30.81
N PHE A 74 -2.18 -4.59 31.61
CA PHE A 74 -1.58 -3.27 31.40
C PHE A 74 -0.64 -3.26 30.21
N LEU A 75 0.19 -4.29 30.06
CA LEU A 75 1.11 -4.39 28.93
C LEU A 75 0.34 -4.62 27.62
N LEU A 76 -0.67 -5.49 27.64
CA LEU A 76 -1.59 -5.68 26.51
C LEU A 76 -2.30 -4.37 26.12
N ALA A 77 -2.85 -3.64 27.11
CA ALA A 77 -3.52 -2.37 26.89
C ALA A 77 -2.57 -1.30 26.34
N ALA A 78 -1.31 -1.26 26.79
CA ALA A 78 -0.30 -0.35 26.26
C ALA A 78 0.02 -0.64 24.78
N VAL A 79 0.17 -1.92 24.41
CA VAL A 79 0.41 -2.32 23.01
C VAL A 79 -0.80 -1.98 22.13
N VAL A 80 -2.02 -2.35 22.55
CA VAL A 80 -3.25 -2.05 21.80
C VAL A 80 -3.46 -0.54 21.69
N GLY A 81 -3.23 0.20 22.78
CA GLY A 81 -3.31 1.66 22.81
C GLY A 81 -2.32 2.32 21.85
N LEU A 82 -1.07 1.84 21.82
CA LEU A 82 -0.05 2.32 20.88
C LEU A 82 -0.44 2.05 19.42
N LEU A 83 -0.91 0.84 19.13
CA LEU A 83 -1.40 0.47 17.79
C LEU A 83 -2.59 1.34 17.37
N GLY A 84 -3.55 1.58 18.28
CA GLY A 84 -4.69 2.46 18.06
C GLY A 84 -4.28 3.92 17.80
N ALA A 85 -3.34 4.44 18.58
CA ALA A 85 -2.81 5.80 18.39
C ALA A 85 -2.09 5.96 17.05
N LEU A 86 -1.26 4.98 16.65
CA LEU A 86 -0.59 4.96 15.34
C LEU A 86 -1.60 4.87 14.19
N TRP A 87 -2.66 4.07 14.36
CA TRP A 87 -3.73 3.96 13.38
C TRP A 87 -4.50 5.29 13.25
N LEU A 88 -4.82 5.96 14.36
CA LEU A 88 -5.48 7.26 14.37
C LEU A 88 -4.60 8.35 13.74
N LEU A 89 -3.29 8.37 14.04
CA LEU A 89 -2.35 9.28 13.40
C LEU A 89 -2.31 9.08 11.88
N ASN A 90 -2.33 7.84 11.40
CA ASN A 90 -2.40 7.53 9.98
C ASN A 90 -3.73 7.95 9.35
N TYR A 91 -4.84 7.79 10.08
CA TYR A 91 -6.16 8.27 9.65
C TYR A 91 -6.20 9.79 9.50
N VAL A 92 -5.76 10.52 10.53
CA VAL A 92 -5.74 11.99 10.57
C VAL A 92 -4.77 12.57 9.55
N ARG A 93 -3.67 11.89 9.22
CA ARG A 93 -2.73 12.29 8.16
C ARG A 93 -3.33 12.23 6.74
N GLY A 94 -4.60 11.85 6.60
CA GLY A 94 -5.30 11.89 5.31
C GLY A 94 -4.94 10.74 4.38
N PHE A 95 -4.18 9.73 4.84
CA PHE A 95 -3.84 8.55 4.04
C PHE A 95 -5.04 7.62 3.74
N ARG A 96 -6.24 8.00 4.19
CA ARG A 96 -7.50 7.37 3.82
C ARG A 96 -8.26 8.35 2.92
N SER A 97 -8.07 8.16 1.62
CA SER A 97 -8.73 8.92 0.56
C SER A 97 -9.73 8.02 -0.16
N PRO A 98 -10.83 8.59 -0.68
CA PRO A 98 -11.95 7.87 -1.29
C PRO A 98 -11.49 7.02 -2.47
N ASP A 99 -12.18 5.90 -2.68
CA ASP A 99 -11.90 4.90 -3.74
C ASP A 99 -11.97 5.46 -5.16
N ARG A 100 -12.37 6.72 -5.32
CA ARG A 100 -12.42 7.45 -6.58
C ARG A 100 -11.85 8.85 -6.40
N ILE A 101 -10.94 9.25 -7.28
CA ILE A 101 -10.41 10.62 -7.38
C ILE A 101 -10.64 11.12 -8.80
N SER A 102 -11.31 12.26 -8.97
CA SER A 102 -11.47 12.88 -10.30
C SER A 102 -10.12 13.32 -10.84
N LEU A 103 -9.85 13.11 -12.12
CA LEU A 103 -8.58 13.51 -12.74
C LEU A 103 -8.40 15.03 -12.73
N GLU A 104 -9.49 15.79 -12.85
CA GLU A 104 -9.46 17.26 -12.81
C GLU A 104 -9.14 17.82 -11.42
N ALA A 105 -9.37 17.01 -10.38
CA ALA A 105 -9.10 17.37 -9.00
C ALA A 105 -7.63 17.12 -8.60
N ILE A 106 -6.87 16.39 -9.41
CA ILE A 106 -5.47 16.06 -9.13
C ILE A 106 -4.60 17.28 -9.43
N GLU A 107 -3.88 17.74 -8.41
CA GLU A 107 -2.96 18.88 -8.53
C GLU A 107 -1.54 18.41 -8.84
N VAL A 108 -1.06 17.43 -8.09
CA VAL A 108 0.33 16.96 -8.13
C VAL A 108 0.37 15.46 -7.90
N VAL A 109 1.21 14.76 -8.65
CA VAL A 109 1.50 13.34 -8.43
C VAL A 109 3.00 13.17 -8.20
N THR A 110 3.37 12.83 -6.97
CA THR A 110 4.75 12.52 -6.61
C THR A 110 4.98 11.02 -6.70
N ALA A 111 5.99 10.61 -7.45
CA ALA A 111 6.42 9.21 -7.56
C ALA A 111 7.73 9.00 -6.80
N THR A 112 7.76 8.00 -5.92
CA THR A 112 8.97 7.55 -5.24
C THR A 112 9.21 6.09 -5.58
N CYS A 113 10.33 5.78 -6.22
CA CYS A 113 10.70 4.40 -6.52
C CYS A 113 11.08 3.63 -5.24
N GLY A 114 11.69 4.35 -4.28
CA GLY A 114 12.24 3.75 -3.08
C GLY A 114 13.48 2.91 -3.37
N SER A 115 13.97 2.23 -2.35
CA SER A 115 15.19 1.41 -2.43
C SER A 115 14.87 -0.04 -2.11
N LYS A 116 15.36 -0.96 -2.95
CA LYS A 116 15.27 -2.42 -2.70
C LYS A 116 15.77 -2.71 -1.28
N GLY A 117 14.94 -3.36 -0.47
CA GLY A 117 15.27 -3.73 0.91
C GLY A 117 14.77 -2.78 1.99
N LEU A 118 14.53 -1.51 1.66
CA LEU A 118 14.31 -0.48 2.67
C LEU A 118 12.94 0.20 2.54
N THR A 119 12.61 0.68 1.34
CA THR A 119 11.41 1.46 1.09
C THR A 119 10.70 0.94 -0.15
N ARG A 120 9.37 0.84 -0.07
CA ARG A 120 8.56 0.36 -1.18
C ARG A 120 8.25 1.51 -2.14
N PRO A 121 8.12 1.21 -3.44
CA PRO A 121 7.66 2.19 -4.42
C PRO A 121 6.25 2.65 -4.04
N ARG A 122 6.00 3.94 -4.23
CA ARG A 122 4.75 4.58 -3.85
C ARG A 122 4.47 5.79 -4.73
N LEU A 123 3.18 6.06 -4.91
CA LEU A 123 2.67 7.29 -5.49
C LEU A 123 1.95 8.08 -4.41
N VAL A 124 2.16 9.39 -4.38
CA VAL A 124 1.41 10.32 -3.52
C VAL A 124 0.66 11.26 -4.44
N ILE A 125 -0.66 11.16 -4.42
CA ILE A 125 -1.56 11.95 -5.24
C ILE A 125 -2.13 13.05 -4.35
N HIS A 126 -1.82 14.29 -4.70
CA HIS A 126 -2.40 15.47 -4.09
C HIS A 126 -3.61 15.88 -4.92
N TYR A 127 -4.77 16.00 -4.28
CA TYR A 127 -6.00 16.36 -4.95
C TYR A 127 -6.80 17.35 -4.10
N ARG A 128 -7.60 18.18 -4.77
CA ARG A 128 -8.49 19.15 -4.13
C ARG A 128 -9.92 18.66 -4.20
N ASP A 129 -10.54 18.55 -3.04
CA ASP A 129 -12.00 18.44 -2.91
C ASP A 129 -12.55 19.83 -2.50
N ASP A 130 -13.84 20.09 -2.68
CA ASP A 130 -14.55 21.39 -2.69
C ASP A 130 -14.18 22.43 -1.59
N SER A 131 -13.39 22.07 -0.58
CA SER A 131 -12.82 23.00 0.41
C SER A 131 -11.44 22.64 0.98
N SER A 132 -10.80 21.53 0.57
CA SER A 132 -9.51 21.11 1.16
C SER A 132 -8.62 20.30 0.21
N THR A 133 -7.31 20.52 0.36
CA THR A 133 -6.28 19.68 -0.29
C THR A 133 -6.07 18.41 0.52
N HIS A 134 -6.21 17.28 -0.13
CA HIS A 134 -6.01 15.94 0.43
C HIS A 134 -4.82 15.24 -0.23
N LYS A 135 -4.32 14.19 0.43
CA LYS A 135 -3.18 13.41 -0.05
C LYS A 135 -3.50 11.91 0.01
N ARG A 136 -3.59 11.24 -1.14
CA ARG A 136 -3.71 9.78 -1.22
C ARG A 136 -2.34 9.16 -1.42
N ARG A 137 -1.96 8.22 -0.55
CA ARG A 137 -0.78 7.39 -0.74
C ARG A 137 -1.15 6.03 -1.30
N VAL A 138 -0.67 5.76 -2.51
CA VAL A 138 -0.83 4.48 -3.19
C VAL A 138 0.48 3.73 -3.08
N ASN A 139 0.49 2.61 -2.35
CA ASN A 139 1.69 1.77 -2.28
C ASN A 139 1.66 0.78 -3.44
N LEU A 140 2.77 0.67 -4.15
CA LEU A 140 2.92 -0.25 -5.27
C LEU A 140 3.54 -1.57 -4.77
N PRO A 141 3.49 -2.64 -5.59
CA PRO A 141 4.20 -3.88 -5.31
C PRO A 141 5.69 -3.64 -5.01
N SER A 142 6.27 -4.47 -4.14
CA SER A 142 7.68 -4.30 -3.75
C SER A 142 8.60 -4.50 -4.95
N LEU A 143 9.74 -3.80 -5.00
CA LEU A 143 10.77 -4.04 -6.02
C LEU A 143 11.43 -5.44 -5.96
N TYR A 144 11.03 -6.28 -4.98
CA TYR A 144 11.41 -7.68 -4.88
C TYR A 144 10.42 -8.64 -5.54
N THR A 145 9.22 -8.18 -5.88
CA THR A 145 8.28 -8.99 -6.64
C THR A 145 8.68 -8.97 -8.10
N GLU A 146 8.40 -10.05 -8.81
CA GLU A 146 8.83 -10.25 -10.21
C GLU A 146 8.42 -9.09 -11.12
N ASN A 147 7.25 -8.49 -10.87
CA ASN A 147 6.70 -7.38 -11.66
C ASN A 147 6.78 -6.01 -10.96
N GLY A 148 7.48 -5.88 -9.84
CA GLY A 148 7.45 -4.65 -9.01
C GLY A 148 7.98 -3.41 -9.73
N GLU A 149 9.09 -3.56 -10.43
CA GLU A 149 9.75 -2.49 -11.19
C GLU A 149 8.93 -2.11 -12.43
N GLU A 150 8.44 -3.09 -13.18
CA GLU A 150 7.56 -2.87 -14.33
C GLU A 150 6.24 -2.21 -13.94
N THR A 151 5.67 -2.59 -12.78
CA THR A 151 4.43 -2.01 -12.28
C THR A 151 4.63 -0.56 -11.87
N TYR A 152 5.78 -0.22 -11.27
CA TYR A 152 6.15 1.16 -10.99
C TYR A 152 6.24 1.99 -12.26
N GLU A 153 6.95 1.51 -13.27
CA GLU A 153 7.02 2.21 -14.55
C GLU A 153 5.66 2.36 -15.23
N ARG A 154 4.84 1.31 -15.20
CA ARG A 154 3.49 1.31 -15.78
C ARG A 154 2.61 2.35 -15.10
N ALA A 155 2.67 2.43 -13.77
CA ALA A 155 1.91 3.40 -13.02
C ALA A 155 2.35 4.84 -13.35
N CYS A 156 3.67 5.09 -13.43
CA CYS A 156 4.20 6.39 -13.84
C CYS A 156 3.73 6.77 -15.27
N LYS A 157 3.93 5.87 -16.24
CA LYS A 157 3.50 6.07 -17.64
C LYS A 157 1.99 6.31 -17.75
N ALA A 158 1.18 5.71 -16.88
CA ALA A 158 -0.28 5.89 -16.91
C ALA A 158 -0.72 7.30 -16.48
N PHE A 159 0.00 7.93 -15.54
CA PHE A 159 -0.23 9.32 -15.15
C PHE A 159 0.35 10.30 -16.19
N GLU A 160 1.57 10.06 -16.68
CA GLU A 160 2.21 10.90 -17.71
C GLU A 160 1.36 10.98 -18.99
N LYS A 161 0.79 9.84 -19.45
CA LYS A 161 -0.10 9.81 -20.63
C LYS A 161 -1.38 10.65 -20.49
N ARG A 162 -1.77 10.98 -19.27
CA ARG A 162 -2.97 11.78 -18.96
C ARG A 162 -2.64 13.24 -18.69
N GLY A 163 -1.39 13.65 -18.94
CA GLY A 163 -0.95 15.04 -18.85
C GLY A 163 -0.46 15.44 -17.46
N PHE A 164 -0.26 14.49 -16.53
CA PHE A 164 0.31 14.81 -15.22
C PHE A 164 1.84 14.78 -15.26
N GLU A 165 2.47 15.85 -14.81
CA GLU A 165 3.92 15.87 -14.57
C GLU A 165 4.22 15.14 -13.25
N LEU A 166 5.12 14.18 -13.29
CA LEU A 166 5.52 13.39 -12.12
C LEU A 166 6.73 14.01 -11.44
N GLU A 167 6.55 14.41 -10.18
CA GLU A 167 7.68 14.75 -9.32
C GLU A 167 8.36 13.45 -8.86
N LYS A 168 9.54 13.17 -9.41
CA LYS A 168 10.34 12.00 -9.01
C LYS A 168 11.16 12.35 -7.78
N SER A 169 10.76 11.80 -6.64
CA SER A 169 11.58 11.84 -5.42
C SER A 169 12.52 10.62 -5.42
N PRO A 170 13.80 10.81 -5.05
CA PRO A 170 14.70 9.69 -4.76
C PRO A 170 14.16 8.84 -3.60
#